data_AF-A0A7V9K0G5-F1
#
_entry.id   AF-A0A7V9K0G5-F1
#
_cell.length_a   1.000
_cell.length_b   1.000
_cell.length_c   1.000
_cell.angle_alpha   90.00
_cell.angle_beta   90.00
_cell.angle_gamma   90.00
#
_symmetry.space_group_name_H-M   'P 1'
#
loop_
_entity.id
_entity.type
_entity.pdbx_description
1 polymer ?
#
loop_
_entity_poly.entity_id
_entity_poly.type
_entity_poly.pdbx_seq_one_letter_code
_entity_poly.pdbx_strand_id
1 'polypeptide(L)' 'MKNTVKEERIKKQLTQVQLAELVGVSRQTIFSIEISKY' A
#
# COMPACT_ATOMS: atom_id res chain seq x y z
N MET A 1 14.51 1.42 4.14
CA MET A 1 13.48 2.43 4.44
C MET A 1 12.35 1.77 5.21
N LYS A 2 11.82 2.38 6.28
CA LYS A 2 10.74 1.78 7.07
C LYS A 2 9.44 1.95 6.27
N ASN A 3 8.94 0.87 5.69
CA ASN A 3 7.77 0.91 4.82
C ASN A 3 6.49 1.04 5.64
N THR A 4 6.14 2.28 6.01
CA THR A 4 4.99 2.57 6.87
C THR A 4 3.65 2.35 6.17
N VAL A 5 3.64 2.28 4.83
CA VAL A 5 2.41 2.07 4.04
C VAL A 5 1.74 0.75 4.40
N LYS A 6 2.51 -0.33 4.57
CA LYS A 6 1.98 -1.64 4.99
C LYS A 6 1.41 -1.59 6.41
N GLU A 7 2.11 -0.93 7.33
CA GLU A 7 1.68 -0.80 8.72
C GLU A 7 0.39 0.00 8.84
N GLU A 8 0.32 1.16 8.17
CA GLU A 8 -0.88 2.02 8.16
C GLU A 8 -2.06 1.35 7.47
N ARG A 9 -1.81 0.60 6.38
CA ARG A 9 -2.84 -0.19 5.70
C ARG A 9 -3.42 -1.24 6.64
N ILE A 10 -2.57 -1.97 7.38
CA ILE A 10 -3.01 -2.98 8.36
C ILE A 10 -3.77 -2.33 9.52
N LYS A 11 -3.28 -1.19 10.07
CA LYS A 11 -3.99 -0.45 11.12
C LYS A 11 -5.39 -0.01 10.68
N LYS A 12 -5.54 0.41 9.43
CA LYS A 12 -6.83 0.80 8.83
C LYS A 12 -7.66 -0.39 8.33
N GLN A 13 -7.18 -1.63 8.48
CA GLN A 13 -7.81 -2.86 7.98
C GLN A 13 -8.15 -2.80 6.49
N LEU A 14 -7.32 -2.10 5.70
CA LEU A 14 -7.51 -1.96 4.27
C LEU A 14 -6.78 -3.07 3.51
N THR A 15 -7.35 -3.53 2.41
CA THR A 15 -6.61 -4.34 1.44
C THR A 15 -5.75 -3.45 0.53
N GLN A 16 -4.76 -4.03 -0.16
CA GLN A 16 -3.95 -3.27 -1.13
C GLN A 16 -4.81 -2.68 -2.26
N VAL A 17 -5.88 -3.38 -2.65
CA VAL A 17 -6.83 -2.92 -3.67
C VAL A 17 -7.62 -1.72 -3.15
N GLN A 18 -8.19 -1.81 -1.95
CA GLN A 18 -8.93 -0.69 -1.35
C GLN A 18 -8.04 0.53 -1.13
N LEU A 19 -6.80 0.34 -0.66
CA LEU A 19 -5.86 1.46 -0.54
C LEU A 19 -5.55 2.07 -1.91
N ALA A 20 -5.40 1.24 -2.94
CA ALA A 20 -5.14 1.70 -4.30
C ALA A 20 -6.32 2.49 -4.89
N GLU A 21 -7.55 2.02 -4.66
CA GLU A 21 -8.78 2.71 -5.06
C GLU A 21 -8.91 4.07 -4.34
N LEU A 22 -8.63 4.10 -3.03
CA LEU A 22 -8.71 5.32 -2.22
C LEU A 22 -7.72 6.40 -2.65
N VAL A 23 -6.53 6.01 -3.12
CA VAL A 23 -5.48 6.95 -3.56
C VAL A 23 -5.41 7.08 -5.08
N GLY A 24 -6.31 6.43 -5.83
CA GLY A 24 -6.39 6.52 -7.29
C GLY A 24 -5.20 5.92 -8.03
N VAL A 25 -4.53 4.92 -7.46
CA VAL A 25 -3.39 4.23 -8.09
C VAL A 25 -3.70 2.77 -8.38
N SER A 26 -2.80 2.07 -9.06
CA SER A 26 -2.96 0.63 -9.27
C SER A 26 -2.58 -0.16 -8.02
N ARG A 27 -3.18 -1.35 -7.82
CA ARG A 27 -2.74 -2.31 -6.79
C ARG A 27 -1.25 -2.65 -6.93
N GLN A 28 -0.73 -2.67 -8.16
CA GLN A 28 0.69 -2.95 -8.43
C GLN A 28 1.59 -1.83 -7.90
N THR A 29 1.12 -0.57 -7.93
CA THR A 29 1.81 0.58 -7.34
C THR A 29 1.92 0.41 -5.82
N ILE A 30 0.81 0.12 -5.13
CA ILE A 30 0.81 -0.14 -3.68
C ILE A 30 1.70 -1.33 -3.33
N PHE A 31 1.62 -2.42 -4.10
CA PHE A 31 2.45 -3.61 -3.92
C PHE A 31 3.95 -3.30 -4.08
N SER A 32 4.31 -2.52 -5.11
CA SER A 32 5.71 -2.13 -5.37
C SER A 32 6.26 -1.21 -4.29
N ILE A 33 5.40 -0.31 -3.77
CA ILE A 33 5.70 0.51 -2.60
C ILE A 33 5.95 -0.40 -1.41
N GLU A 34 5.05 -1.30 -1.03
CA GLU A 34 5.19 -2.16 0.16
C GLU A 34 6.39 -3.12 0.12
N ILE A 35 6.84 -3.52 -1.07
CA ILE A 35 7.93 -4.49 -1.24
C ILE A 35 9.30 -3.83 -1.32
N SER A 36 9.36 -2.48 -1.29
CA SER A 36 10.62 -1.73 -1.39
C SER A 36 11.44 -2.17 -2.61
N LYS A 37 10.78 -2.30 -3.77
CA LYS A 37 11.49 -2.52 -5.05
C LYS A 37 12.22 -1.24 -5.54
N TYR A 38 12.29 -0.22 -4.68
CA TYR A 38 13.16 0.95 -4.69
C TYR A 38 13.57 1.26 -3.25
#